data_AF-A0A8T4I6R7-F1
#
_entry.id   AF-A0A8T4I6R7-F1
#
_cell.length_a   1.000
_cell.length_b   1.000
_cell.length_c   1.000
_cell.angle_alpha   90.00
_cell.angle_beta   90.00
_cell.angle_gamma   90.00
#
_symmetry.space_group_name_H-M   'P 1'
#
loop_
_entity.id
_entity.type
_entity.pdbx_description
1 polymer ?
#
loop_
_entity_poly.entity_id
_entity_poly.type
_entity_poly.pdbx_seq_one_letter_code
_entity_poly.pdbx_strand_id
1 'polypeptide(L)' 'RTLVIPPFLAELLERHLESHDNELVFPALSGGPLLTTDFHTSYWSPVRGGAEARAGRYAREAMKPVEVFAG' A
#
# COMPACT_ATOMS: atom_id res chain seq x y z
N ARG A 1 15.02 -17.59 9.37
CA ARG A 1 13.94 -18.47 8.86
C ARG A 1 13.68 -18.09 7.41
N THR A 2 13.55 -19.07 6.52
CA THR A 2 13.27 -18.85 5.09
C THR A 2 11.81 -19.14 4.80
N LEU A 3 11.20 -18.39 3.88
CA LEU A 3 9.82 -18.59 3.41
C LEU A 3 9.83 -18.87 1.91
N VAL A 4 8.99 -19.79 1.48
CA VAL A 4 8.73 -20.04 0.05
C VAL A 4 7.64 -19.07 -0.40
N ILE A 5 7.91 -18.31 -1.46
CA ILE A 5 6.97 -17.36 -2.05
C ILE A 5 6.19 -18.08 -3.16
N PRO A 6 4.85 -18.14 -3.10
CA PRO A 6 4.05 -18.69 -4.21
C PRO A 6 4.20 -17.85 -5.49
N PRO A 7 4.08 -18.45 -6.69
CA PRO A 7 4.27 -17.73 -7.96
C PRO A 7 3.41 -16.47 -8.08
N PHE A 8 2.13 -16.52 -7.69
CA PHE A 8 1.25 -15.35 -7.74
C PHE A 8 1.78 -14.18 -6.89
N LEU A 9 2.39 -14.47 -5.75
CA LEU A 9 2.92 -13.45 -4.85
C LEU A 9 4.24 -12.90 -5.39
N ALA A 10 5.07 -13.74 -6.01
CA ALA A 10 6.29 -13.29 -6.69
C ALA A 10 5.96 -12.30 -7.80
N GLU A 11 5.00 -12.61 -8.68
CA GLU A 11 4.56 -11.72 -9.76
C GLU A 11 4.02 -10.37 -9.24
N LEU A 12 3.27 -10.39 -8.12
CA LEU A 12 2.79 -9.16 -7.49
C LEU A 12 3.93 -8.31 -6.92
N LEU A 13 4.92 -8.95 -6.30
CA LEU A 13 6.09 -8.26 -5.75
C LEU A 13 6.96 -7.67 -6.85
N GLU A 14 7.17 -8.39 -7.96
CA GLU A 14 7.91 -7.89 -9.12
C GLU A 14 7.27 -6.62 -9.69
N ARG A 15 5.97 -6.65 -9.99
CA ARG A 15 5.24 -5.47 -10.48
C ARG A 15 5.27 -4.30 -9.49
N HIS A 16 5.26 -4.61 -8.19
CA HIS A 16 5.36 -3.59 -7.17
C HIS A 16 6.76 -2.95 -7.15
N LEU A 17 7.82 -3.74 -7.23
CA LEU A 17 9.20 -3.25 -7.29
C LEU A 17 9.46 -2.42 -8.55
N GLU A 18 8.86 -2.77 -9.69
CA GLU A 18 8.96 -1.96 -10.92
C GLU A 18 8.26 -0.60 -10.81
N SER A 19 7.37 -0.42 -9.84
CA SER A 19 6.59 0.81 -9.69
C SER A 19 7.35 1.95 -9.00
N HIS A 20 8.52 1.68 -8.42
CA HIS A 20 9.31 2.67 -7.68
C HIS A 20 10.82 2.41 -7.81
N ASP A 21 11.61 3.45 -7.53
CA ASP A 21 13.06 3.37 -7.41
C ASP A 21 13.43 3.58 -5.94
N ASN A 22 13.26 2.53 -5.12
CA ASN A 22 13.56 2.53 -3.70
C ASN A 22 14.18 1.19 -3.29
N GLU A 23 15.12 1.22 -2.35
CA GLU A 23 15.76 0.00 -1.82
C GLU A 23 14.81 -0.89 -1.00
N LEU A 24 13.72 -0.31 -0.50
CA LEU A 24 12.73 -1.00 0.30
C LEU A 24 11.65 -1.59 -0.60
N VAL A 25 11.27 -2.84 -0.34
CA VAL A 25 10.16 -3.49 -1.05
C VAL A 25 8.86 -2.69 -0.89
N PHE A 26 8.57 -2.23 0.34
CA PHE A 26 7.38 -1.44 0.66
C PHE A 26 7.79 -0.11 1.33
N PRO A 27 8.01 0.96 0.54
CA PRO A 27 8.27 2.28 1.09
C PRO A 27 6.99 2.93 1.62
N ALA A 28 7.11 3.73 2.69
CA ALA A 28 6.06 4.63 3.14
C ALA A 28 5.88 5.78 2.14
N LEU A 29 4.78 6.53 2.28
CA LEU A 29 4.52 7.77 1.54
C LEU A 29 5.66 8.82 1.68
N SER A 30 6.42 8.76 2.77
CA SER A 30 7.60 9.62 3.00
C SER A 30 8.87 9.16 2.28
N GLY A 31 8.86 7.95 1.70
CA GLY A 31 10.02 7.29 1.08
C GLY A 31 10.83 6.40 2.03
N GLY A 32 10.55 6.44 3.34
CA GLY A 32 11.22 5.63 4.35
C GLY A 32 10.54 4.28 4.63
N PRO A 33 10.96 3.54 5.67
CA PRO A 33 10.37 2.26 6.05
C PRO A 33 8.88 2.37 6.40
N LEU A 34 8.03 1.54 5.79
CA LEU A 34 6.60 1.47 6.12
C LEU A 34 6.35 1.10 7.58
N LEU A 35 7.27 0.33 8.19
CA LEU A 35 7.19 -0.14 9.57
C LEU A 35 7.05 0.99 10.61
N THR A 36 7.54 2.20 10.30
CA THR A 36 7.48 3.33 11.23
C THR A 36 6.15 4.10 11.16
N THR A 37 5.21 3.66 10.34
CA THR A 37 3.89 4.29 10.16
C THR A 37 2.80 3.40 10.72
N ASP A 38 1.70 3.99 11.22
CA ASP A 38 0.47 3.25 11.46
C ASP A 38 -0.12 2.82 10.11
N PHE A 39 0.21 1.58 9.71
CA PHE A 39 -0.25 0.98 8.47
C PHE A 39 -1.78 0.90 8.40
N HIS A 40 -2.40 0.51 9.51
CA HIS A 40 -3.84 0.28 9.56
C HIS A 40 -4.60 1.58 9.27
N THR A 41 -4.26 2.65 9.98
CA THR A 41 -4.95 3.93 9.85
C THR A 41 -4.57 4.65 8.56
N SER A 42 -3.29 4.64 8.19
CA SER A 42 -2.79 5.50 7.10
C SER A 42 -2.98 4.88 5.71
N TYR A 43 -3.04 3.55 5.60
CA TYR A 43 -3.12 2.84 4.32
C TYR A 43 -4.35 1.95 4.25
N TRP A 44 -4.51 1.03 5.19
CA TRP A 44 -5.55 0.00 5.09
C TRP A 44 -6.97 0.56 5.22
N SER A 45 -7.23 1.38 6.24
CA SER A 45 -8.56 1.93 6.51
C SER A 45 -9.12 2.74 5.32
N PRO A 46 -8.34 3.65 4.67
CA PRO A 46 -8.77 4.31 3.44
C PRO A 46 -9.08 3.38 2.28
N VAL A 47 -8.27 2.33 2.06
CA VAL A 47 -8.51 1.36 0.98
C VAL A 47 -9.77 0.56 1.25
N ARG A 48 -9.95 0.12 2.50
CA ARG A 48 -11.11 -0.68 2.92
C ARG A 48 -12.42 0.11 2.83
N GLY A 49 -12.46 1.29 3.47
CA GLY A 49 -13.68 2.09 3.64
C GLY A 49 -13.92 3.13 2.55
N GLY A 50 -13.02 3.22 1.58
CA GLY A 50 -13.00 4.34 0.66
C GLY A 50 -12.46 5.59 1.34
N ALA A 51 -12.14 6.59 0.53
CA ALA A 51 -11.63 7.84 1.04
C ALA A 51 -11.73 8.97 0.01
N GLU A 52 -11.94 10.18 0.48
CA GLU A 52 -11.93 11.38 -0.36
C GLU A 52 -10.54 11.65 -0.95
N ALA A 53 -10.50 12.41 -2.04
CA ALA A 53 -9.23 12.87 -2.60
C ALA A 53 -8.48 13.76 -1.60
N ARG A 54 -7.16 13.64 -1.58
CA ARG A 54 -6.27 14.48 -0.77
C ARG A 54 -5.20 15.11 -1.67
N ALA A 55 -4.91 16.39 -1.46
CA ALA A 55 -3.84 17.11 -2.15
C ALA A 55 -2.58 17.25 -1.26
N GLY A 56 -1.45 17.65 -1.87
CA GLY A 56 -0.17 17.91 -1.20
C GLY A 56 0.87 16.81 -1.38
N ARG A 57 1.90 16.78 -0.53
CA ARG A 57 3.02 15.82 -0.61
C ARG A 57 2.58 14.36 -0.63
N TYR A 58 1.46 14.06 0.04
CA TYR A 58 0.89 12.72 0.13
C TYR A 58 -0.46 12.65 -0.59
N ALA A 59 -0.50 13.20 -1.81
CA ALA A 59 -1.71 13.23 -2.61
C ALA A 59 -2.26 11.82 -2.83
N ARG A 60 -3.59 11.73 -2.90
CA ARG A 60 -4.32 10.50 -3.17
C ARG A 60 -5.60 10.84 -3.91
N GLU A 61 -5.94 10.02 -4.89
CA GLU A 61 -7.24 10.11 -5.56
C GLU A 61 -8.38 9.65 -4.65
N ALA A 62 -9.61 9.99 -5.02
CA ALA A 62 -10.78 9.49 -4.33
C ALA A 62 -10.91 7.97 -4.59
N MET A 63 -11.19 7.20 -3.53
CA MET A 63 -11.32 5.75 -3.60
C MET A 63 -12.70 5.35 -3.11
N LYS A 64 -13.33 4.43 -3.84
CA LYS A 64 -14.60 3.83 -3.41
C LYS A 64 -14.33 2.77 -2.32
N PRO A 65 -15.25 2.58 -1.36
CA PRO A 65 -15.18 1.46 -0.42
C PRO A 65 -15.15 0.12 -1.15
N VAL A 66 -14.42 -0.84 -0.60
CA VAL A 66 -14.45 -2.23 -1.07
C VAL A 66 -15.71 -2.88 -0.50
N GLU A 67 -16.62 -3.29 -1.39
CA GLU A 67 -17.97 -3.74 -1.03
C GLU A 67 -18.00 -4.89 -0.02
N VAL A 68 -17.05 -5.83 -0.11
CA VAL A 68 -16.94 -6.97 0.84
C VAL A 68 -16.73 -6.52 2.28
N PHE A 69 -16.22 -5.30 2.47
CA PHE A 69 -15.95 -4.71 3.77
C PHE A 69 -16.96 -3.62 4.17
N ALA A 70 -17.93 -3.32 3.30
CA ALA A 70 -19.02 -2.39 3.57
C ALA A 70 -20.12 -3.11 4.37
N GLY A 71 -20.09 -2.92 5.69
CA GLY A 71 -21.11 -3.35 6.64
C GLY A 71 -21.38 -2.23 7.62
#